data_AF-A0A7K6K0B7-F1
#
_entry.id   AF-A0A7K6K0B7-F1
#
_cell.length_a   1.000
_cell.length_b   1.000
_cell.length_c   1.000
_cell.angle_alpha   90.00
_cell.angle_beta   90.00
_cell.angle_gamma   90.00
#
_symmetry.space_group_name_H-M   'P 1'
#
loop_
_entity.id
_entity.type
_entity.pdbx_description
1 polymer ?
#
loop_
_entity_poly.entity_id
_entity_poly.type
_entity_poly.pdbx_seq_one_letter_code
_entity_poly.pdbx_strand_id
1 'polypeptide(L)'
;TYTGSILVAVNPYQLLPIYSPEQIRLYTNKKIGEMPPHIFAIADNCYFNMQRNNKDQCCIISGESGAGKTESTKLILQFLAAISGQHSWIEQQVLEANPILEAFGNAKTIRNDNSSRFGKYIDIHFNKRGAIEGAKIEQYLLEKSRVCRQAQDERNYHVFYCMLRGMTMEQKKKLGLGKATDYNYLAM
;
A
#
# COMPACT_ATOMS: atom_id res chain seq x y z
N THR A 1 13.75 -3.83 13.76
CA THR A 1 14.51 -4.88 14.48
C THR A 1 14.33 -6.22 13.79
N TYR A 2 15.36 -7.08 13.78
CA TYR A 2 15.21 -8.44 13.28
C TYR A 2 14.78 -9.42 14.38
N THR A 3 13.96 -10.40 14.01
CA THR A 3 13.57 -11.53 14.86
C THR A 3 13.56 -12.77 13.97
N GLY A 4 14.68 -13.49 13.92
CA GLY A 4 14.89 -14.54 12.92
C GLY A 4 14.83 -13.95 11.50
N SER A 5 13.95 -14.51 10.66
CA SER A 5 13.69 -14.03 9.30
C SER A 5 12.69 -12.87 9.23
N ILE A 6 12.13 -12.43 10.37
CA ILE A 6 11.08 -11.40 10.41
C ILE A 6 11.71 -10.03 10.70
N LEU A 7 11.30 -9.01 9.94
CA LEU A 7 11.55 -7.61 10.28
C LEU A 7 10.37 -7.06 11.08
N VAL A 8 10.63 -6.64 12.31
CA VAL A 8 9.69 -5.88 13.13
C VAL A 8 9.92 -4.39 12.85
N ALA A 9 8.90 -3.73 12.31
CA ALA A 9 8.88 -2.29 12.05
C ALA A 9 7.82 -1.62 12.94
N VAL A 10 8.16 -0.45 13.49
CA VAL A 10 7.27 0.36 14.32
C VAL A 10 7.05 1.69 13.61
N ASN A 11 5.79 2.08 13.41
CA ASN A 11 5.46 3.36 12.79
C ASN A 11 5.83 4.51 13.74
N PRO A 12 6.78 5.39 13.38
CA PRO A 12 7.22 6.47 14.25
C PRO A 12 6.30 7.70 14.23
N TYR A 13 5.28 7.73 13.34
CA TYR A 13 4.41 8.90 13.11
C TYR A 13 5.16 10.20 12.76
N GLN A 14 6.40 10.08 12.27
CA GLN A 14 7.23 11.19 11.82
C GLN A 14 8.11 10.73 10.66
N LEU A 15 8.53 11.68 9.82
CA LEU A 15 9.51 11.41 8.77
C LEU A 15 10.89 11.26 9.40
N LEU A 16 11.56 10.16 9.07
CA LEU A 16 12.92 9.89 9.48
C LEU A 16 13.85 9.99 8.27
N PRO A 17 15.06 10.57 8.39
CA PRO A 17 16.01 10.73 7.29
C PRO A 17 16.76 9.41 6.97
N ILE A 18 16.04 8.29 6.93
CA ILE A 18 16.59 6.93 6.74
C ILE A 18 16.12 6.27 5.43
N TYR A 19 15.37 7.00 4.61
CA TYR A 19 14.81 6.50 3.34
C TYR A 19 15.35 7.24 2.11
N SER A 20 16.55 7.81 2.22
CA SER A 20 17.17 8.59 1.15
C SER A 20 17.78 7.70 0.04
N PRO A 21 18.06 8.26 -1.15
CA PRO A 21 18.77 7.53 -2.21
C PRO A 21 20.14 6.99 -1.76
N GLU A 22 20.83 7.67 -0.85
CA GLU A 22 22.09 7.21 -0.25
C GLU A 22 21.86 5.94 0.58
N GLN A 23 20.75 5.88 1.34
CA GLN A 23 20.37 4.68 2.07
C GLN A 23 20.06 3.53 1.12
N ILE A 24 19.37 3.77 0.00
CA ILE A 24 19.16 2.73 -1.01
C ILE A 24 20.50 2.12 -1.43
N ARG A 25 21.47 2.95 -1.83
CA ARG A 25 22.82 2.50 -2.24
C ARG A 25 23.56 1.75 -1.13
N LEU A 26 23.41 2.19 0.12
CA LEU A 26 24.04 1.58 1.29
C LEU A 26 23.57 0.14 1.50
N TYR A 27 22.28 -0.12 1.27
CA TYR A 27 21.64 -1.42 1.46
C TYR A 27 21.66 -2.33 0.22
N THR A 28 21.96 -1.80 -0.97
CA THR A 28 22.06 -2.60 -2.20
C THR A 28 23.20 -3.63 -2.14
N ASN A 29 22.92 -4.86 -2.56
CA ASN A 29 23.87 -5.99 -2.57
C ASN A 29 24.50 -6.27 -1.20
N LYS A 30 23.72 -6.14 -0.12
CA LYS A 30 24.16 -6.44 1.26
C LYS A 30 23.43 -7.64 1.79
N LYS A 31 24.16 -8.54 2.46
CA LYS A 31 23.50 -9.67 3.13
C LYS A 31 22.77 -9.19 4.37
N ILE A 32 21.64 -9.84 4.70
CA ILE A 32 20.96 -9.62 5.98
C ILE A 32 21.95 -9.84 7.12
N GLY A 33 22.06 -8.85 8.01
CA GLY A 33 22.99 -8.85 9.14
C GLY A 33 24.29 -8.05 8.91
N GLU A 34 24.65 -7.73 7.67
CA GLU A 34 25.79 -6.84 7.38
C GLU A 34 25.45 -5.37 7.68
N MET A 35 24.17 -5.01 7.52
CA MET A 35 23.64 -3.68 7.80
C MET A 35 22.62 -3.73 8.94
N PRO A 36 22.39 -2.62 9.67
CA PRO A 36 21.35 -2.53 10.68
C PRO A 36 19.95 -2.90 10.14
N PRO A 37 19.00 -3.28 11.00
CA PRO A 37 17.67 -3.66 10.57
C PRO A 37 16.94 -2.55 9.80
N HIS A 38 16.59 -2.83 8.54
CA HIS A 38 15.92 -1.88 7.67
C HIS A 38 15.03 -2.56 6.62
N ILE A 39 13.99 -1.88 6.16
CA ILE A 39 13.07 -2.40 5.15
C ILE A 39 13.77 -2.65 3.80
N PHE A 40 14.76 -1.82 3.47
CA PHE A 40 15.58 -1.98 2.26
C PHE A 40 16.41 -3.26 2.27
N ALA A 41 16.86 -3.74 3.44
CA ALA A 41 17.56 -5.01 3.54
C ALA A 41 16.64 -6.19 3.17
N ILE A 42 15.35 -6.12 3.49
CA ILE A 42 14.37 -7.14 3.11
C ILE A 42 14.10 -7.08 1.60
N ALA A 43 13.95 -5.88 1.04
CA ALA A 43 13.75 -5.69 -0.39
C ALA A 43 14.95 -6.21 -1.21
N ASP A 44 16.18 -5.85 -0.82
CA ASP A 44 17.42 -6.35 -1.45
C ASP A 44 17.53 -7.87 -1.36
N ASN A 45 17.23 -8.44 -0.19
CA ASN A 45 17.27 -9.88 0.01
C ASN A 45 16.28 -10.64 -0.90
N CYS A 46 15.04 -10.14 -1.03
CA CYS A 46 14.08 -10.70 -1.97
C CYS A 46 14.61 -10.59 -3.41
N TYR A 47 15.02 -9.40 -3.86
CA TYR A 47 15.52 -9.20 -5.21
C TYR A 47 16.74 -10.08 -5.55
N PHE A 48 17.72 -10.12 -4.65
CA PHE A 48 18.92 -10.95 -4.79
C PHE A 48 18.57 -12.45 -4.88
N ASN A 49 17.71 -12.96 -4.00
CA ASN A 49 17.31 -14.37 -4.01
C ASN A 49 16.52 -14.73 -5.27
N MET A 50 15.68 -13.81 -5.76
CA MET A 50 14.94 -13.98 -7.02
C MET A 50 15.91 -14.17 -8.19
N GLN A 51 16.89 -13.27 -8.34
CA GLN A 51 17.87 -13.34 -9.42
C GLN A 51 18.81 -14.54 -9.30
N ARG A 52 19.33 -14.79 -8.09
CA ARG A 52 20.31 -15.85 -7.85
C ARG A 52 19.72 -17.25 -8.03
N ASN A 53 18.51 -17.46 -7.53
CA ASN A 53 17.88 -18.79 -7.52
C ASN A 53 16.90 -19.00 -8.66
N ASN A 54 16.63 -17.97 -9.47
CA ASN A 54 15.62 -17.96 -10.53
C ASN A 54 14.25 -18.47 -10.02
N LYS A 55 13.83 -17.93 -8.87
CA LYS A 55 12.58 -18.30 -8.17
C LYS A 55 11.86 -17.07 -7.68
N ASP A 56 10.55 -17.03 -7.88
CA ASP A 56 9.70 -15.94 -7.41
C ASP A 56 9.78 -15.78 -5.89
N GLN A 57 9.59 -14.54 -5.42
CA GLN A 57 9.69 -14.19 -4.01
C GLN A 57 8.40 -13.52 -3.54
N CYS A 58 8.05 -13.72 -2.29
CA CYS A 58 6.87 -13.11 -1.68
C CYS A 58 7.26 -12.39 -0.40
N CYS A 59 6.91 -11.10 -0.30
CA CYS A 59 7.04 -10.32 0.91
C CYS A 59 5.66 -10.13 1.54
N ILE A 60 5.47 -10.66 2.75
CA ILE A 60 4.20 -10.55 3.49
C ILE A 60 4.33 -9.45 4.53
N ILE A 61 3.48 -8.42 4.41
CA ILE A 61 3.44 -7.29 5.34
C ILE A 61 2.15 -7.38 6.15
N SER A 62 2.28 -7.69 7.43
CA SER A 62 1.16 -7.85 8.36
C SER A 62 1.24 -6.85 9.51
N GLY A 63 0.12 -6.67 10.21
CA GLY A 63 0.00 -5.74 11.33
C GLY A 63 -1.37 -5.08 11.40
N GLU A 64 -1.67 -4.44 12.51
CA GLU A 64 -2.93 -3.74 12.72
C GLU A 64 -3.10 -2.54 11.76
N SER A 65 -4.33 -2.01 11.70
CA SER A 65 -4.62 -0.83 10.89
C SER A 65 -3.81 0.37 11.40
N GLY A 66 -3.06 1.05 10.52
CA GLY A 66 -2.21 2.18 10.91
C GLY A 66 -0.79 1.82 11.37
N ALA A 67 -0.47 0.53 11.46
CA ALA A 67 0.87 0.05 11.84
C ALA A 67 1.99 0.38 10.82
N GLY A 68 1.67 0.98 9.66
CA GLY A 68 2.65 1.37 8.64
C GLY A 68 2.75 0.42 7.44
N LYS A 69 1.86 -0.57 7.30
CA LYS A 69 1.89 -1.55 6.20
C LYS A 69 2.00 -0.91 4.81
N THR A 70 1.12 0.06 4.52
CA THR A 70 1.10 0.78 3.24
C THR A 70 2.40 1.53 2.99
N GLU A 71 2.96 2.17 4.01
CA GLU A 71 4.24 2.89 3.90
C GLU A 71 5.41 1.93 3.68
N SER A 72 5.42 0.79 4.36
CA SER A 72 6.42 -0.27 4.10
C SER A 72 6.34 -0.78 2.66
N THR A 73 5.15 -0.98 2.10
CA THR A 73 4.98 -1.35 0.69
C THR A 73 5.57 -0.30 -0.25
N LYS A 74 5.29 0.99 -0.03
CA LYS A 74 5.83 2.08 -0.85
C LYS A 74 7.36 2.08 -0.84
N LEU A 75 7.96 1.94 0.33
CA LEU A 75 9.42 1.92 0.49
C LEU A 75 10.08 0.71 -0.20
N ILE A 76 9.45 -0.47 -0.15
CA ILE A 76 9.92 -1.65 -0.88
C ILE A 76 9.88 -1.40 -2.40
N LEU A 77 8.77 -0.88 -2.91
CA LEU A 77 8.62 -0.58 -4.34
C LEU A 77 9.63 0.46 -4.82
N GLN A 78 9.81 1.54 -4.05
CA GLN A 78 10.81 2.58 -4.33
C GLN A 78 12.22 2.00 -4.39
N PHE A 79 12.57 1.11 -3.46
CA PHE A 79 13.88 0.44 -3.45
C PHE A 79 14.06 -0.44 -4.69
N LEU A 80 13.08 -1.31 -4.99
CA LEU A 80 13.12 -2.22 -6.14
C LEU A 80 13.24 -1.45 -7.47
N ALA A 81 12.49 -0.36 -7.62
CA ALA A 81 12.59 0.50 -8.79
C ALA A 81 14.00 1.06 -8.95
N ALA A 82 14.55 1.66 -7.88
CA ALA A 82 15.89 2.24 -7.90
C ALA A 82 16.99 1.24 -8.29
N ILE A 83 16.96 0.02 -7.75
CA ILE A 83 18.00 -0.99 -8.02
C ILE A 83 17.82 -1.72 -9.35
N SER A 84 16.59 -1.76 -9.89
CA SER A 84 16.29 -2.35 -11.20
C SER A 84 16.82 -1.52 -12.39
N GLY A 85 17.46 -0.37 -12.10
CA GLY A 85 18.14 0.47 -13.09
C GLY A 85 17.20 1.35 -13.92
N GLN A 86 15.95 1.49 -13.51
CA GLN A 86 14.93 2.31 -14.16
C GLN A 86 14.15 3.07 -13.08
N HIS A 87 14.00 4.39 -13.21
CA HIS A 87 12.78 5.02 -12.69
C HIS A 87 11.64 4.48 -13.56
N SER A 88 11.16 3.29 -13.20
CA SER A 88 10.14 2.63 -13.99
C SER A 88 8.87 3.45 -13.81
N TRP A 89 8.29 3.90 -14.91
CA TRP A 89 6.97 4.53 -14.90
C TRP A 89 5.93 3.62 -14.21
N ILE A 90 6.19 2.30 -14.16
CA ILE A 90 5.43 1.28 -13.44
C ILE A 90 5.40 1.54 -11.93
N GLU A 91 6.53 1.91 -11.29
CA GLU A 91 6.52 2.23 -9.86
C GLU A 91 5.62 3.44 -9.57
N GLN A 92 5.77 4.49 -10.38
CA GLN A 92 4.91 5.66 -10.28
C GLN A 92 3.43 5.31 -10.48
N GLN A 93 3.08 4.49 -11.47
CA GLN A 93 1.70 4.03 -11.70
C GLN A 93 1.14 3.22 -10.52
N VAL A 94 1.93 2.31 -9.93
CA VAL A 94 1.51 1.54 -8.76
C VAL A 94 1.29 2.46 -7.56
N LEU A 95 2.14 3.49 -7.39
CA LEU A 95 1.98 4.49 -6.35
C LEU A 95 0.75 5.38 -6.57
N GLU A 96 0.52 5.84 -7.81
CA GLU A 96 -0.62 6.67 -8.23
C GLU A 96 -1.96 5.93 -8.20
N ALA A 97 -1.95 4.60 -8.27
CA ALA A 97 -3.15 3.78 -8.06
C ALA A 97 -3.61 3.75 -6.60
N ASN A 98 -2.73 4.03 -5.63
CA ASN A 98 -3.07 3.93 -4.21
C ASN A 98 -4.25 4.83 -3.80
N PRO A 99 -4.30 6.14 -4.14
CA PRO A 99 -5.46 6.97 -3.81
C PRO A 99 -6.80 6.40 -4.30
N ILE A 100 -6.81 5.76 -5.48
CA ILE A 100 -8.01 5.10 -6.02
C ILE A 100 -8.36 3.89 -5.16
N LEU A 101 -7.40 3.02 -4.89
CA LEU A 101 -7.62 1.83 -4.07
C LEU A 101 -8.04 2.19 -2.63
N GLU A 102 -7.49 3.26 -2.06
CA GLU A 102 -7.89 3.77 -0.75
C GLU A 102 -9.32 4.32 -0.77
N ALA A 103 -9.71 5.05 -1.82
CA ALA A 103 -11.09 5.51 -1.95
C ALA A 103 -12.08 4.34 -1.96
N PHE A 104 -11.81 3.31 -2.75
CA PHE A 104 -12.73 2.17 -2.93
C PHE A 104 -12.63 1.09 -1.85
N GLY A 105 -11.49 0.97 -1.17
CA GLY A 105 -11.19 -0.13 -0.27
C GLY A 105 -10.92 0.26 1.19
N ASN A 106 -10.73 1.55 1.49
CA ASN A 106 -10.56 2.01 2.86
C ASN A 106 -11.84 2.65 3.41
N ALA A 107 -11.99 2.55 4.73
CA ALA A 107 -13.09 3.13 5.47
C ALA A 107 -12.64 3.60 6.87
N LYS A 108 -13.43 4.49 7.45
CA LYS A 108 -13.27 4.85 8.87
C LYS A 108 -13.82 3.74 9.74
N THR A 109 -13.01 3.33 10.70
CA THR A 109 -13.35 2.44 11.81
C THR A 109 -13.24 3.21 13.12
N ILE A 110 -13.63 2.61 14.24
CA ILE A 110 -13.52 3.23 15.58
C ILE A 110 -12.07 3.63 15.91
N ARG A 111 -11.09 2.82 15.48
CA ARG A 111 -9.67 2.98 15.87
C ARG A 111 -8.81 3.66 14.81
N ASN A 112 -9.31 3.81 13.58
CA ASN A 112 -8.52 4.29 12.46
C ASN A 112 -9.41 4.91 11.37
N ASP A 113 -9.10 6.15 11.00
CA ASP A 113 -9.85 6.91 10.00
C ASP A 113 -9.66 6.45 8.55
N ASN A 114 -8.58 5.74 8.24
CA ASN A 114 -8.22 5.27 6.90
C ASN A 114 -7.80 3.79 6.94
N SER A 115 -8.71 2.91 7.36
CA SER A 115 -8.46 1.47 7.51
C SER A 115 -8.74 0.72 6.22
N SER A 116 -7.76 -0.01 5.67
CA SER A 116 -7.99 -0.92 4.54
C SER A 116 -8.85 -2.10 4.94
N ARG A 117 -9.96 -2.29 4.23
CA ARG A 117 -10.94 -3.36 4.46
C ARG A 117 -10.93 -4.40 3.34
N PHE A 118 -9.77 -4.57 2.72
CA PHE A 118 -9.45 -5.55 1.69
C PHE A 118 -7.97 -5.93 1.79
N GLY A 119 -7.64 -7.13 1.33
CA GLY A 119 -6.27 -7.56 1.08
C GLY A 119 -5.80 -7.06 -0.28
N LYS A 120 -4.56 -6.58 -0.33
CA LYS A 120 -3.91 -6.09 -1.56
C LYS A 120 -2.69 -6.97 -1.86
N TYR A 121 -2.65 -7.55 -3.05
CA TYR A 121 -1.49 -8.26 -3.58
C TYR A 121 -0.93 -7.45 -4.75
N ILE A 122 0.35 -7.13 -4.70
CA ILE A 122 1.06 -6.41 -5.77
C ILE A 122 2.13 -7.37 -6.29
N ASP A 123 1.95 -7.83 -7.51
CA ASP A 123 2.88 -8.67 -8.24
C ASP A 123 3.76 -7.78 -9.12
N ILE A 124 5.08 -7.88 -8.98
CA ILE A 124 6.06 -7.09 -9.74
C ILE A 124 6.85 -8.04 -10.62
N HIS A 125 6.77 -7.81 -11.94
CA HIS A 125 7.39 -8.67 -12.93
C HIS A 125 8.76 -8.11 -13.32
N PHE A 126 9.76 -8.97 -13.26
CA PHE A 126 11.13 -8.66 -13.61
C PHE A 126 11.56 -9.46 -14.84
N ASN A 127 12.22 -8.81 -15.78
CA ASN A 127 12.81 -9.50 -16.91
C ASN A 127 14.09 -10.25 -16.50
N LYS A 128 14.65 -11.04 -17.43
CA LYS A 128 15.89 -11.82 -17.19
C LYS A 128 17.13 -10.99 -16.82
N ARG A 129 17.11 -9.67 -17.05
CA ARG A 129 18.18 -8.74 -16.68
C ARG A 129 17.95 -8.11 -15.29
N GLY A 130 16.83 -8.42 -14.63
CA GLY A 130 16.45 -7.83 -13.34
C GLY A 130 15.75 -6.48 -13.42
N ALA A 131 15.40 -6.00 -14.61
CA ALA A 131 14.65 -4.76 -14.75
C ALA A 131 13.14 -5.02 -14.58
N ILE A 132 12.42 -4.10 -13.94
CA ILE A 132 10.95 -4.17 -13.84
C ILE A 132 10.35 -4.01 -15.24
N GLU A 133 9.52 -4.97 -15.66
CA GLU A 133 8.82 -4.96 -16.95
C GLU A 133 7.30 -4.81 -16.82
N GLY A 134 6.75 -5.10 -15.63
CA GLY A 134 5.32 -5.00 -15.38
C GLY A 134 4.96 -5.04 -13.90
N ALA A 135 3.70 -4.70 -13.60
CA ALA A 135 3.11 -4.91 -12.29
C ALA A 135 1.62 -5.26 -12.44
N LYS A 136 1.12 -6.10 -11.53
CA LYS A 136 -0.29 -6.45 -11.42
C LYS A 136 -0.76 -6.26 -9.98
N ILE A 137 -1.92 -5.63 -9.81
CA ILE A 137 -2.54 -5.48 -8.49
C ILE A 137 -3.79 -6.33 -8.44
N GLU A 138 -3.85 -7.23 -7.46
CA GLU A 138 -5.03 -8.05 -7.17
C GLU A 138 -5.60 -7.67 -5.80
N GLN A 139 -6.93 -7.66 -5.70
CA GLN A 139 -7.63 -7.43 -4.44
C GLN A 139 -8.37 -8.70 -4.01
N TYR A 140 -8.38 -8.95 -2.70
CA TYR A 140 -9.08 -10.08 -2.10
C TYR A 140 -9.74 -9.69 -0.78
N LEU A 141 -10.72 -10.48 -0.34
CA LEU A 141 -11.37 -10.34 0.98
C LEU A 141 -11.91 -8.95 1.30
N LEU A 142 -12.59 -8.30 0.34
CA LEU A 142 -13.32 -7.06 0.59
C LEU A 142 -14.41 -7.30 1.65
N GLU A 143 -14.51 -6.42 2.65
CA GLU A 143 -15.56 -6.44 3.67
C GLU A 143 -16.91 -6.04 3.06
N LYS A 144 -17.60 -7.00 2.44
CA LYS A 144 -18.86 -6.77 1.71
C LYS A 144 -19.99 -6.24 2.61
N SER A 145 -20.05 -6.68 3.87
CA SER A 145 -21.08 -6.24 4.83
C SER A 145 -21.08 -4.72 5.04
N ARG A 146 -19.91 -4.08 4.98
CA ARG A 146 -19.73 -2.64 5.19
C ARG A 146 -20.52 -1.78 4.19
N VAL A 147 -20.80 -2.32 3.00
CA VAL A 147 -21.57 -1.60 1.97
C VAL A 147 -22.99 -1.33 2.45
N CYS A 148 -23.60 -2.27 3.20
CA CYS A 148 -25.01 -2.19 3.58
C CYS A 148 -25.21 -1.87 5.06
N ARG A 149 -24.19 -2.08 5.93
CA ARG A 149 -24.27 -1.87 7.37
C ARG A 149 -22.94 -1.39 7.94
N GLN A 150 -23.00 -0.46 8.88
CA GLN A 150 -21.86 0.03 9.65
C GLN A 150 -22.19 -0.02 11.14
N ALA A 151 -21.17 -0.18 11.98
CA ALA A 151 -21.33 0.00 13.43
C ALA A 151 -21.39 1.51 13.76
N GLN A 152 -21.85 1.85 14.96
CA GLN A 152 -21.81 3.22 15.46
C GLN A 152 -20.38 3.79 15.37
N ASP A 153 -20.28 5.05 14.96
CA ASP A 153 -19.03 5.80 14.74
C ASP A 153 -18.12 5.30 13.60
N GLU A 154 -18.52 4.25 12.88
CA GLU A 154 -17.87 3.80 11.64
C GLU A 154 -18.52 4.39 10.40
N ARG A 155 -17.79 4.40 9.28
CA ARG A 155 -18.32 4.85 7.99
C ARG A 155 -18.27 3.74 6.95
N ASN A 156 -19.04 3.94 5.87
CA ASN A 156 -18.89 3.18 4.64
C ASN A 156 -17.56 3.52 3.95
N TYR A 157 -17.27 2.92 2.79
CA TYR A 157 -16.06 3.19 2.02
C TYR A 157 -15.94 4.67 1.62
N HIS A 158 -14.71 5.18 1.61
CA HIS A 158 -14.44 6.60 1.38
C HIS A 158 -15.00 7.11 0.06
N VAL A 159 -15.04 6.28 -0.99
CA VAL A 159 -15.52 6.66 -2.33
C VAL A 159 -16.91 7.28 -2.29
N PHE A 160 -17.82 6.78 -1.45
CA PHE A 160 -19.18 7.34 -1.36
C PHE A 160 -19.16 8.78 -0.84
N TYR A 161 -18.36 9.05 0.18
CA TYR A 161 -18.24 10.39 0.76
C TYR A 161 -17.42 11.33 -0.12
N CYS A 162 -16.33 10.83 -0.73
CA CYS A 162 -15.50 11.59 -1.67
C CYS A 162 -16.30 11.99 -2.90
N MET A 163 -17.09 11.08 -3.46
CA MET A 163 -17.99 11.35 -4.58
C MET A 163 -19.02 12.42 -4.23
N LEU A 164 -19.76 12.24 -3.13
CA LEU A 164 -20.78 13.21 -2.70
C LEU A 164 -20.18 14.57 -2.33
N ARG A 165 -18.98 14.64 -1.77
CA ARG A 165 -18.34 15.92 -1.45
C ARG A 165 -17.70 16.58 -2.68
N GLY A 166 -17.11 15.78 -3.57
CA GLY A 166 -16.34 16.26 -4.72
C GLY A 166 -17.18 16.67 -5.93
N MET A 167 -18.42 16.22 -6.04
CA MET A 167 -19.32 16.59 -7.15
C MET A 167 -19.90 18.00 -7.00
N THR A 168 -20.03 18.70 -8.13
CA THR A 168 -20.73 19.99 -8.22
C THR A 168 -22.23 19.83 -8.00
N MET A 169 -22.94 20.93 -7.67
CA MET A 169 -24.40 20.89 -7.53
C MET A 169 -25.10 20.44 -8.82
N GLU A 170 -24.58 20.83 -9.98
CA GLU A 170 -25.11 20.43 -11.29
C GLU A 170 -24.98 18.91 -11.52
N GLN A 171 -23.79 18.36 -11.23
CA GLN A 171 -23.54 16.91 -11.32
C GLN A 171 -24.46 16.14 -10.37
N LYS A 172 -24.61 16.62 -9.12
CA LYS A 172 -25.53 16.01 -8.15
C LYS A 172 -26.97 16.05 -8.65
N LYS A 173 -27.44 17.20 -9.15
CA LYS A 173 -28.79 17.33 -9.69
C LYS A 173 -29.04 16.37 -10.85
N LYS A 174 -28.07 16.21 -11.77
CA LYS A 174 -28.16 15.29 -12.91
C LYS A 174 -28.28 13.83 -12.47
N LEU A 175 -27.61 13.45 -11.38
CA LEU A 175 -27.59 12.09 -10.84
C LEU A 175 -28.63 11.85 -9.73
N GLY A 176 -29.44 12.86 -9.38
CA GLY A 176 -30.41 12.78 -8.28
C GLY A 176 -29.75 12.60 -6.90
N LEU A 177 -28.54 13.17 -6.70
CA LEU A 177 -27.76 12.98 -5.49
C LEU A 177 -28.00 14.08 -4.44
N GLY A 178 -28.10 13.67 -3.16
CA GLY A 178 -28.28 14.52 -1.99
C GLY A 178 -27.04 14.60 -1.09
N LYS A 179 -27.28 14.77 0.21
CA LYS A 179 -26.25 14.70 1.27
C LYS A 179 -26.04 13.24 1.68
N ALA A 180 -24.87 12.94 2.27
CA ALA A 180 -24.59 11.57 2.76
C ALA A 180 -25.65 11.08 3.76
N THR A 181 -26.19 11.98 4.60
CA THR A 181 -27.26 11.69 5.57
C THR A 181 -28.59 11.29 4.96
N ASP A 182 -28.78 11.51 3.65
CA ASP A 182 -30.04 11.22 2.96
C ASP A 182 -30.12 9.74 2.51
N TYR A 183 -29.04 8.97 2.69
CA TYR A 183 -28.92 7.59 2.21
C TYR A 183 -28.79 6.60 3.37
N ASN A 184 -29.68 5.61 3.44
CA ASN A 184 -29.65 4.56 4.48
C ASN A 184 -28.31 3.81 4.59
N TYR A 185 -27.55 3.69 3.50
CA TYR A 185 -26.24 3.00 3.51
C TYR A 185 -25.07 3.91 3.93
N LEU A 186 -25.32 5.19 4.16
CA LEU A 186 -24.32 6.18 4.57
C LEU A 186 -24.72 6.94 5.85
N ALA A 187 -26.02 6.95 6.17
CA ALA A 187 -26.62 7.62 7.32
C ALA A 187 -26.58 6.68 8.54
N MET A 188 -25.50 6.79 9.30
CA MET A 188 -25.41 6.41 10.72
C MET A 188 -24.50 7.41 11.44
#